data_AF-S0FVG5-F1
#
_entry.id   AF-S0FVG5-F1
#
_cell.length_a   1.000
_cell.length_b   1.000
_cell.length_c   1.000
_cell.angle_alpha   90.00
_cell.angle_beta   90.00
_cell.angle_gamma   90.00
#
_symmetry.space_group_name_H-M   'P 1'
#
loop_
_entity.id
_entity.type
_entity.pdbx_description
1 polymer ?
#
loop_
_entity_poly.entity_id
_entity_poly.type
_entity_poly.pdbx_seq_one_letter_code
_entity_poly.pdbx_strand_id
1 'polypeptide(L)'
;MKRTTLGLIIMAVLMLAGCTNEETNRQLNSFSSQNSSRTSGSTSSQASSLISSQTSASTYSSSNYVKTYDDETHKNVQYEELSFNIGSYHIVSDSSSNNIETFKCEIDKSEGYSWTKTYMTITVREMEKKELHDTNSIVAYLSDRYPNYEKINIYNNVTDNSGIISLYIASQGDQTKYVVSYKEACYLIESDVNEVYLLKNYPSEYYEVHNQKIECANSNITTVNETISYNKSEFEKADYDIIQGINGTKYSAELSRDKEYQYHFTLKNEKLENLLTLSTYGQFDEVIKILDVNMDGYADIRFLEEPGTFNNSYSLYVWDDSAKDFDKVKCEEMISEFDVHDGYLLNHQKADANSVVSQKLVWKNNNTLIKAAEEQYHVD
;
A
#
# COMPACT_ATOMS: atom_id res chain seq x y z
N MET A 1 -24.56 -50.46 -0.97
CA MET A 1 -23.64 -50.83 -2.08
C MET A 1 -22.25 -50.35 -1.72
N LYS A 2 -21.26 -51.25 -1.78
CA LYS A 2 -19.84 -50.95 -1.57
C LYS A 2 -19.28 -50.22 -2.80
N ARG A 3 -18.38 -49.26 -2.60
CA ARG A 3 -17.12 -49.13 -3.35
C ARG A 3 -16.11 -48.25 -2.61
N THR A 4 -15.05 -48.92 -2.18
CA THR A 4 -13.74 -48.47 -1.68
C THR A 4 -12.81 -48.11 -2.84
N THR A 5 -11.99 -47.06 -2.69
CA THR A 5 -10.53 -46.95 -2.99
C THR A 5 -10.12 -45.49 -2.71
N LEU A 6 -9.35 -45.14 -1.68
CA LEU A 6 -7.94 -45.42 -1.34
C LEU A 6 -6.94 -44.80 -2.33
N GLY A 7 -6.15 -43.86 -1.85
CA GLY A 7 -5.06 -43.19 -2.56
C GLY A 7 -4.14 -42.43 -1.59
N LEU A 8 -3.39 -43.20 -0.79
CA LEU A 8 -2.27 -42.75 0.04
C LEU A 8 -1.01 -42.74 -0.85
N ILE A 9 -0.27 -41.63 -0.92
CA ILE A 9 1.16 -41.63 -1.24
C ILE A 9 1.87 -40.71 -0.24
N ILE A 10 2.80 -41.31 0.50
CA ILE A 10 3.73 -40.70 1.45
C ILE A 10 5.17 -40.94 0.91
N MET A 11 6.08 -40.02 1.25
CA MET A 11 7.56 -40.08 1.26
C MET A 11 8.36 -39.49 0.09
N ALA A 12 8.79 -38.23 0.29
CA ALA A 12 10.16 -37.79 0.63
C ALA A 12 11.40 -38.50 0.04
N VAL A 13 12.28 -37.71 -0.61
CA VAL A 13 13.76 -37.83 -0.69
C VAL A 13 14.32 -36.40 -0.90
N LEU A 14 14.85 -35.69 0.11
CA LEU A 14 16.27 -35.60 0.52
C LEU A 14 17.29 -35.48 -0.63
N MET A 15 17.73 -34.25 -0.92
CA MET A 15 19.05 -33.96 -1.50
C MET A 15 19.78 -32.95 -0.59
N LEU A 16 20.56 -33.50 0.34
CA LEU A 16 21.70 -32.83 0.97
C LEU A 16 22.94 -33.25 0.16
N ALA A 17 23.54 -32.31 -0.58
CA ALA A 17 24.96 -32.25 -0.99
C ALA A 17 25.09 -31.10 -2.01
N GLY A 18 25.95 -30.11 -1.87
CA GLY A 18 27.01 -29.96 -0.90
C GLY A 18 27.51 -28.52 -0.80
N CYS A 19 28.29 -28.31 0.25
CA CYS A 19 29.10 -27.13 0.46
C CYS A 19 29.98 -26.86 -0.76
N THR A 20 29.94 -25.64 -1.27
CA THR A 20 31.14 -24.99 -1.81
C THR A 20 31.22 -23.62 -1.15
N ASN A 21 32.14 -23.52 -0.17
CA ASN A 21 32.66 -22.24 0.27
C ASN A 21 33.52 -21.73 -0.90
N GLU A 22 33.06 -20.72 -1.63
CA GLU A 22 33.98 -19.90 -2.40
C GLU A 22 34.48 -18.77 -1.50
N GLU A 23 35.62 -19.04 -0.88
CA GLU A 23 36.53 -18.02 -0.37
C GLU A 23 36.92 -17.10 -1.53
N THR A 24 36.28 -15.93 -1.64
CA THR A 24 36.85 -14.85 -2.43
C THR A 24 37.94 -14.19 -1.61
N ASN A 25 39.16 -14.64 -1.86
CA ASN A 25 40.40 -14.00 -1.48
C ASN A 25 40.36 -12.50 -1.83
N ARG A 26 40.19 -11.63 -0.83
CA ARG A 26 40.73 -10.27 -0.87
C ARG A 26 41.85 -10.18 0.15
N GLN A 27 43.07 -10.12 -0.37
CA GLN A 27 44.25 -9.70 0.36
C GLN A 27 43.97 -8.34 1.03
N LEU A 28 43.80 -8.33 2.35
CA LEU A 28 44.03 -7.14 3.15
C LEU A 28 45.55 -7.06 3.39
N ASN A 29 46.20 -6.12 2.71
CA ASN A 29 47.54 -5.71 3.10
C ASN A 29 47.50 -5.14 4.51
N SER A 30 48.35 -5.72 5.35
CA SER A 30 48.66 -5.26 6.68
C SER A 30 49.26 -3.86 6.65
N PHE A 31 48.74 -2.97 7.50
CA PHE A 31 49.58 -1.99 8.18
C PHE A 31 49.23 -2.01 9.66
N SER A 32 50.14 -2.63 10.41
CA SER A 32 50.24 -2.55 11.85
C SER A 32 50.87 -1.22 12.26
N SER A 33 50.29 -0.56 13.25
CA SER A 33 51.05 0.23 14.22
C SER A 33 50.32 0.27 15.55
N GLN A 34 50.83 -0.52 16.50
CA GLN A 34 50.60 -0.34 17.93
C GLN A 34 51.38 0.89 18.42
N ASN A 35 50.76 1.74 19.26
CA ASN A 35 51.26 2.04 20.62
C ASN A 35 50.35 3.03 21.38
N SER A 36 49.67 2.50 22.39
CA SER A 36 49.63 2.94 23.79
C SER A 36 49.96 4.41 24.17
N SER A 37 48.99 5.09 24.81
CA SER A 37 48.93 5.36 26.28
C SER A 37 48.42 6.75 26.72
N ARG A 38 47.52 6.71 27.72
CA ARG A 38 47.31 7.59 28.89
C ARG A 38 46.83 9.06 28.77
N THR A 39 45.56 9.24 29.16
CA THR A 39 45.00 10.10 30.24
C THR A 39 45.53 11.51 30.57
N SER A 40 44.53 12.42 30.64
CA SER A 40 44.23 13.46 31.67
C SER A 40 44.61 14.94 31.44
N GLY A 41 43.62 15.82 31.68
CA GLY A 41 43.83 17.13 32.31
C GLY A 41 43.47 18.40 31.51
N SER A 42 42.51 19.18 32.02
CA SER A 42 42.17 20.58 31.66
C SER A 42 43.38 21.54 31.78
N THR A 43 43.44 22.75 31.23
CA THR A 43 42.53 23.91 31.30
C THR A 43 43.08 25.09 30.45
N SER A 44 42.18 25.97 29.99
CA SER A 44 42.29 27.43 29.76
C SER A 44 43.24 28.09 28.73
N SER A 45 42.58 28.86 27.84
CA SER A 45 42.75 30.31 27.53
C SER A 45 43.68 30.82 26.40
N GLN A 46 43.01 31.65 25.57
CA GLN A 46 43.44 32.87 24.87
C GLN A 46 44.25 32.82 23.55
N ALA A 47 43.50 33.10 22.47
CA ALA A 47 43.65 34.19 21.49
C ALA A 47 45.02 34.49 20.85
N SER A 48 45.09 34.33 19.51
CA SER A 48 45.50 35.40 18.57
C SER A 48 45.45 34.98 17.09
N SER A 49 44.73 35.79 16.30
CA SER A 49 45.00 36.26 14.92
C SER A 49 45.49 35.33 13.79
N LEU A 50 44.69 35.33 12.72
CA LEU A 50 45.06 35.51 11.29
C LEU A 50 46.34 34.85 10.78
N ILE A 51 46.20 33.70 10.10
CA ILE A 51 46.99 33.37 8.91
C ILE A 51 46.05 32.73 7.88
N SER A 52 45.94 33.39 6.72
CA SER A 52 45.42 32.83 5.49
C SER A 52 46.36 31.73 4.97
N SER A 53 45.85 30.52 4.79
CA SER A 53 46.52 29.51 3.98
C SER A 53 45.49 28.75 3.17
N GLN A 54 45.61 28.89 1.85
CA GLN A 54 44.93 28.13 0.83
C GLN A 54 44.94 26.64 1.16
N THR A 55 43.76 26.03 1.21
CA THR A 55 43.60 24.58 1.08
C THR A 55 42.67 24.34 -0.09
N SER A 56 43.32 24.04 -1.22
CA SER A 56 42.91 23.08 -2.24
C SER A 56 41.43 22.69 -2.22
N ALA A 57 40.65 23.29 -3.12
CA ALA A 57 39.41 22.68 -3.56
C ALA A 57 39.78 21.33 -4.21
N SER A 58 39.67 20.25 -3.45
CA SER A 58 39.63 18.92 -4.01
C SER A 58 38.34 18.81 -4.81
N THR A 59 38.46 19.01 -6.12
CA THR A 59 37.45 18.60 -7.08
C THR A 59 37.25 17.09 -6.88
N TYR A 60 36.17 16.72 -6.18
CA TYR A 60 35.70 15.34 -6.16
C TYR A 60 35.28 15.02 -7.59
N SER A 61 36.19 14.41 -8.35
CA SER A 61 35.87 13.73 -9.59
C SER A 61 34.96 12.58 -9.25
N SER A 62 33.64 12.74 -9.42
CA SER A 62 32.68 11.64 -9.38
C SER A 62 32.98 10.70 -10.55
N SER A 63 33.80 9.68 -10.32
CA SER A 63 33.98 8.61 -11.30
C SER A 63 32.70 7.78 -11.32
N ASN A 64 31.86 7.96 -12.34
CA ASN A 64 30.75 7.05 -12.61
C ASN A 64 31.35 5.71 -13.03
N TYR A 65 31.38 4.74 -12.11
CA TYR A 65 31.72 3.37 -12.43
C TYR A 65 30.47 2.73 -13.04
N VAL A 66 30.62 2.06 -14.20
CA VAL A 66 29.53 1.35 -14.86
C VAL A 66 30.00 -0.08 -15.12
N LYS A 67 29.27 -1.06 -14.61
CA LYS A 67 29.48 -2.48 -14.89
C LYS A 67 28.31 -3.01 -15.72
N THR A 68 28.61 -3.89 -16.67
CA THR A 68 27.61 -4.50 -17.56
C THR A 68 27.66 -6.02 -17.43
N TYR A 69 26.54 -6.67 -17.71
CA TYR A 69 26.36 -8.12 -17.61
C TYR A 69 25.70 -8.64 -18.88
N ASP A 70 26.21 -9.77 -19.38
CA ASP A 70 25.79 -10.34 -20.66
C ASP A 70 24.84 -11.55 -20.52
N ASP A 71 24.52 -11.96 -19.28
CA ASP A 71 23.70 -13.13 -18.99
C ASP A 71 22.53 -12.84 -18.02
N GLU A 72 21.55 -13.74 -18.00
CA GLU A 72 20.31 -13.62 -17.22
C GLU A 72 20.48 -14.13 -15.76
N THR A 73 21.71 -14.45 -15.33
CA THR A 73 21.96 -15.04 -14.00
C THR A 73 22.04 -14.00 -12.88
N HIS A 74 22.20 -12.72 -13.24
CA HIS A 74 22.36 -11.62 -12.31
C HIS A 74 21.01 -11.15 -11.76
N LYS A 75 20.46 -11.93 -10.84
CA LYS A 75 19.10 -11.78 -10.27
C LYS A 75 19.02 -11.09 -8.92
N ASN A 76 20.17 -10.85 -8.28
CA ASN A 76 20.22 -10.28 -6.95
C ASN A 76 20.91 -8.93 -6.99
N VAL A 77 20.23 -7.91 -6.49
CA VAL A 77 20.81 -6.60 -6.22
C VAL A 77 21.52 -6.69 -4.87
N GLN A 78 22.78 -6.24 -4.83
CA GLN A 78 23.56 -6.15 -3.61
C GLN A 78 23.98 -4.69 -3.43
N TYR A 79 23.59 -4.09 -2.30
CA TYR A 79 24.02 -2.77 -1.88
C TYR A 79 24.49 -2.87 -0.42
N GLU A 80 25.77 -2.68 -0.17
CA GLU A 80 26.38 -2.88 1.16
C GLU A 80 26.02 -4.25 1.76
N GLU A 81 25.30 -4.29 2.90
CA GLU A 81 24.82 -5.53 3.53
C GLU A 81 23.43 -5.97 3.05
N LEU A 82 22.70 -5.10 2.34
CA LEU A 82 21.37 -5.39 1.84
C LEU A 82 21.45 -6.19 0.53
N SER A 83 20.69 -7.27 0.46
CA SER A 83 20.59 -8.14 -0.72
C SER A 83 19.14 -8.52 -0.98
N PHE A 84 18.68 -8.41 -2.23
CA PHE A 84 17.32 -8.77 -2.61
C PHE A 84 17.21 -9.23 -4.05
N ASN A 85 16.16 -10.00 -4.34
CA ASN A 85 15.91 -10.60 -5.65
C ASN A 85 14.96 -9.74 -6.49
N ILE A 86 15.15 -9.77 -7.81
CA ILE A 86 14.37 -9.00 -8.79
C ILE A 86 13.50 -9.86 -9.73
N GLY A 87 13.13 -11.06 -9.28
CA GLY A 87 12.13 -11.93 -9.92
C GLY A 87 12.43 -12.23 -11.38
N SER A 88 11.46 -11.89 -12.23
CA SER A 88 11.46 -12.09 -13.69
C SER A 88 12.47 -11.20 -14.44
N TYR A 89 13.25 -10.36 -13.76
CA TYR A 89 14.25 -9.48 -14.35
C TYR A 89 15.68 -9.89 -14.00
N HIS A 90 16.65 -9.53 -14.84
CA HIS A 90 18.08 -9.64 -14.54
C HIS A 90 18.78 -8.28 -14.75
N ILE A 91 19.86 -8.05 -14.01
CA ILE A 91 20.65 -6.82 -14.10
C ILE A 91 21.49 -6.87 -15.38
N VAL A 92 21.36 -5.85 -16.23
CA VAL A 92 22.18 -5.68 -17.44
C VAL A 92 23.28 -4.66 -17.24
N SER A 93 23.08 -3.69 -16.33
CA SER A 93 24.14 -2.79 -15.91
C SER A 93 23.89 -2.21 -14.53
N ASP A 94 24.96 -1.93 -13.80
CA ASP A 94 24.92 -1.12 -12.59
C ASP A 94 25.84 0.09 -12.72
N SER A 95 25.49 1.16 -12.02
CA SER A 95 26.31 2.36 -11.94
C SER A 95 26.26 2.98 -10.55
N SER A 96 27.39 3.51 -10.09
CA SER A 96 27.48 4.18 -8.80
C SER A 96 27.91 5.64 -8.95
N SER A 97 27.21 6.52 -8.23
CA SER A 97 27.53 7.94 -8.15
C SER A 97 27.23 8.45 -6.74
N ASN A 98 28.26 8.92 -6.04
CA ASN A 98 28.20 9.28 -4.62
C ASN A 98 27.80 8.06 -3.77
N ASN A 99 26.65 8.10 -3.10
CA ASN A 99 26.07 7.03 -2.26
C ASN A 99 24.76 6.50 -2.88
N ILE A 100 24.68 6.53 -4.20
CA ILE A 100 23.52 6.06 -4.96
C ILE A 100 24.02 5.03 -5.96
N GLU A 101 23.41 3.84 -5.93
CA GLU A 101 23.60 2.82 -6.94
C GLU A 101 22.33 2.69 -7.78
N THR A 102 22.50 2.68 -9.10
CA THR A 102 21.41 2.51 -10.05
C THR A 102 21.66 1.27 -10.89
N PHE A 103 20.69 0.36 -10.89
CA PHE A 103 20.67 -0.87 -11.64
C PHE A 103 19.66 -0.74 -12.78
N LYS A 104 20.09 -1.07 -13.99
CA LYS A 104 19.19 -1.26 -15.13
C LYS A 104 19.00 -2.75 -15.33
N CYS A 105 17.75 -3.14 -15.50
CA CYS A 105 17.34 -4.52 -15.59
C CYS A 105 16.48 -4.75 -16.84
N GLU A 106 16.57 -5.95 -17.38
CA GLU A 106 15.74 -6.43 -18.50
C GLU A 106 14.96 -7.67 -18.06
N ILE A 107 13.77 -7.86 -18.63
CA ILE A 107 12.97 -9.05 -18.39
C ILE A 107 13.65 -10.28 -19.01
N ASP A 108 13.55 -11.43 -18.35
CA ASP A 108 14.08 -12.68 -18.85
C ASP A 108 13.39 -13.13 -20.14
N LYS A 109 14.15 -13.81 -21.00
CA LYS A 109 13.62 -14.28 -22.29
C LYS A 109 12.56 -15.38 -22.12
N SER A 110 12.60 -16.13 -21.02
CA SER A 110 11.65 -17.22 -20.73
C SER A 110 10.27 -16.76 -20.32
N GLU A 111 10.13 -15.52 -19.85
CA GLU A 111 8.89 -14.99 -19.25
C GLU A 111 7.83 -14.60 -20.30
N GLY A 112 8.23 -14.57 -21.58
CA GLY A 112 7.34 -14.23 -22.70
C GLY A 112 7.02 -12.74 -22.80
N TYR A 113 6.68 -12.28 -24.00
CA TYR A 113 6.42 -10.86 -24.31
C TYR A 113 5.02 -10.37 -23.89
N SER A 114 4.39 -10.94 -22.85
CA SER A 114 3.07 -10.49 -22.38
C SER A 114 3.13 -9.38 -21.33
N TRP A 115 4.32 -8.88 -20.99
CA TRP A 115 4.50 -7.84 -20.00
C TRP A 115 4.48 -6.44 -20.63
N THR A 116 3.84 -5.50 -19.92
CA THR A 116 3.72 -4.10 -20.36
C THR A 116 5.03 -3.32 -20.24
N LYS A 117 5.96 -3.78 -19.39
CA LYS A 117 7.31 -3.25 -19.25
C LYS A 117 8.34 -4.37 -19.38
N THR A 118 9.31 -4.17 -20.26
CA THR A 118 10.45 -5.10 -20.48
C THR A 118 11.74 -4.61 -19.84
N TYR A 119 11.72 -3.39 -19.30
CA TYR A 119 12.86 -2.74 -18.65
C TYR A 119 12.42 -2.27 -17.27
N MET A 120 13.35 -2.36 -16.32
CA MET A 120 13.18 -1.85 -14.97
C MET A 120 14.43 -1.08 -14.55
N THR A 121 14.25 0.00 -13.82
CA THR A 121 15.33 0.75 -13.18
C THR A 121 15.16 0.71 -11.68
N ILE A 122 16.18 0.21 -10.98
CA ILE A 122 16.23 0.22 -9.52
C ILE A 122 17.28 1.22 -9.09
N THR A 123 16.94 2.10 -8.16
CA THR A 123 17.90 2.98 -7.49
C THR A 123 17.92 2.69 -6.00
N VAL A 124 19.09 2.48 -5.42
CA VAL A 124 19.28 2.21 -3.99
C VAL A 124 20.17 3.28 -3.39
N ARG A 125 19.80 3.78 -2.21
CA ARG A 125 20.64 4.69 -1.41
C ARG A 125 20.41 4.47 0.08
N GLU A 126 21.45 4.68 0.87
CA GLU A 126 21.31 4.82 2.33
C GLU A 126 20.56 6.13 2.66
N MET A 127 19.78 6.10 3.74
CA MET A 127 19.09 7.26 4.28
C MET A 127 19.13 7.26 5.81
N GLU A 128 18.89 8.44 6.40
CA GLU A 128 18.80 8.56 7.85
C GLU A 128 17.67 7.68 8.41
N LYS A 129 18.03 6.78 9.33
CA LYS A 129 17.09 5.94 10.06
C LYS A 129 16.24 6.82 10.97
N LYS A 130 14.91 6.78 10.77
CA LYS A 130 13.95 7.38 11.70
C LYS A 130 13.37 6.32 12.61
N GLU A 131 13.41 6.59 13.90
CA GLU A 131 12.73 5.77 14.91
C GLU A 131 11.23 6.07 14.86
N LEU A 132 10.46 5.14 14.29
CA LEU A 132 9.01 5.21 14.18
C LEU A 132 8.42 4.04 14.97
N HIS A 133 7.55 4.33 15.92
CA HIS A 133 7.15 3.35 16.94
C HIS A 133 5.70 2.88 16.81
N ASP A 134 4.87 3.57 16.03
CA ASP A 134 3.45 3.28 15.89
C ASP A 134 2.95 3.54 14.46
N THR A 135 1.83 2.92 14.09
CA THR A 135 1.27 3.03 12.74
C THR A 135 0.96 4.47 12.36
N ASN A 136 0.45 5.31 13.27
CA ASN A 136 0.08 6.69 12.94
C ASN A 136 1.32 7.54 12.64
N SER A 137 2.40 7.39 13.41
CA SER A 137 3.66 8.08 13.12
C SER A 137 4.31 7.61 11.81
N ILE A 138 4.20 6.32 11.49
CA ILE A 138 4.65 5.78 10.19
C ILE A 138 3.84 6.37 9.04
N VAL A 139 2.51 6.34 9.14
CA VAL A 139 1.60 6.88 8.12
C VAL A 139 1.86 8.35 7.90
N ALA A 140 1.98 9.15 8.97
CA ALA A 140 2.26 10.58 8.88
C ALA A 140 3.61 10.85 8.19
N TYR A 141 4.65 10.10 8.56
CA TYR A 141 5.98 10.22 7.95
C TYR A 141 5.97 9.89 6.45
N LEU A 142 5.33 8.78 6.06
CA LEU A 142 5.28 8.35 4.66
C LEU A 142 4.38 9.28 3.83
N SER A 143 3.28 9.77 4.41
CA SER A 143 2.39 10.72 3.76
C SER A 143 3.05 12.07 3.51
N ASP A 144 3.83 12.59 4.47
CA ASP A 144 4.61 13.82 4.30
C ASP A 144 5.70 13.67 3.22
N ARG A 145 6.39 12.53 3.22
CA ARG A 145 7.48 12.25 2.28
C ARG A 145 6.98 11.96 0.86
N TYR A 146 5.81 11.32 0.75
CA TYR A 146 5.25 10.84 -0.52
C TYR A 146 3.80 11.31 -0.69
N PRO A 147 3.50 12.62 -0.75
CA PRO A 147 2.13 13.16 -0.60
C PRO A 147 1.12 12.73 -1.68
N ASN A 148 1.57 12.06 -2.72
CA ASN A 148 0.75 11.57 -3.83
C ASN A 148 0.70 10.04 -3.91
N TYR A 149 0.99 9.33 -2.82
CA TYR A 149 0.82 7.88 -2.79
C TYR A 149 -0.65 7.52 -3.02
N GLU A 150 -0.88 6.41 -3.72
CA GLU A 150 -2.19 5.79 -3.86
C GLU A 150 -2.37 4.71 -2.79
N LYS A 151 -1.30 3.93 -2.56
CA LYS A 151 -1.25 2.85 -1.58
C LYS A 151 0.09 2.82 -0.85
N ILE A 152 0.04 2.55 0.45
CA ILE A 152 1.21 2.22 1.27
C ILE A 152 0.98 0.87 1.94
N ASN A 153 1.93 -0.06 1.82
CA ASN A 153 1.98 -1.26 2.66
C ASN A 153 2.99 -1.05 3.79
N ILE A 154 2.60 -1.40 5.01
CA ILE A 154 3.42 -1.25 6.22
C ILE A 154 3.64 -2.62 6.84
N TYR A 155 4.89 -3.07 6.81
CA TYR A 155 5.36 -4.27 7.48
C TYR A 155 6.32 -3.85 8.59
N ASN A 156 5.90 -3.98 9.85
CA ASN A 156 6.73 -3.64 11.01
C ASN A 156 7.01 -4.89 11.85
N ASN A 157 8.06 -4.83 12.68
CA ASN A 157 8.48 -5.94 13.53
C ASN A 157 8.67 -7.25 12.73
N VAL A 158 9.32 -7.14 11.57
CA VAL A 158 9.65 -8.30 10.72
C VAL A 158 10.59 -9.22 11.51
N THR A 159 10.22 -10.50 11.63
CA THR A 159 10.95 -11.52 12.40
C THR A 159 11.45 -12.67 11.54
N ASP A 160 11.48 -12.49 10.22
CA ASP A 160 12.02 -13.49 9.31
C ASP A 160 13.57 -13.48 9.29
N ASN A 161 14.15 -14.42 8.55
CA ASN A 161 15.61 -14.52 8.40
C ASN A 161 16.15 -13.63 7.27
N SER A 162 15.46 -12.54 6.91
CA SER A 162 15.97 -11.54 5.96
C SER A 162 16.96 -10.57 6.61
N GLY A 163 16.77 -10.27 7.91
CA GLY A 163 17.51 -9.20 8.61
C GLY A 163 16.85 -7.81 8.50
N ILE A 164 15.74 -7.71 7.75
CA ILE A 164 14.87 -6.54 7.71
C ILE A 164 14.07 -6.47 9.01
N ILE A 165 13.97 -5.27 9.59
CA ILE A 165 13.20 -4.98 10.80
C ILE A 165 11.86 -4.34 10.44
N SER A 166 11.86 -3.44 9.46
CA SER A 166 10.66 -2.83 8.91
C SER A 166 10.80 -2.58 7.42
N LEU A 167 9.67 -2.71 6.71
CA LEU A 167 9.54 -2.45 5.29
C LEU A 167 8.27 -1.63 5.03
N TYR A 168 8.44 -0.49 4.40
CA TYR A 168 7.33 0.34 3.94
C TYR A 168 7.37 0.46 2.43
N ILE A 169 6.25 0.19 1.76
CA ILE A 169 6.15 0.20 0.30
C ILE A 169 5.12 1.24 -0.09
N ALA A 170 5.53 2.34 -0.71
CA ALA A 170 4.64 3.39 -1.20
C ALA A 170 4.56 3.35 -2.73
N SER A 171 3.36 3.23 -3.27
CA SER A 171 3.09 3.18 -4.71
C SER A 171 2.40 4.47 -5.18
N GLN A 172 2.88 5.02 -6.29
CA GLN A 172 2.30 6.19 -6.96
C GLN A 172 2.42 5.99 -8.48
N GLY A 173 1.29 5.73 -9.16
CA GLY A 173 1.29 5.34 -10.56
C GLY A 173 2.30 4.23 -10.85
N ASP A 174 3.24 4.52 -11.74
CA ASP A 174 4.27 3.59 -12.18
C ASP A 174 5.51 3.49 -11.28
N GLN A 175 5.58 4.27 -10.19
CA GLN A 175 6.72 4.28 -9.29
C GLN A 175 6.38 3.64 -7.95
N THR A 176 7.25 2.73 -7.51
CA THR A 176 7.22 2.11 -6.19
C THR A 176 8.47 2.50 -5.41
N LYS A 177 8.28 2.94 -4.15
CA LYS A 177 9.35 3.33 -3.23
C LYS A 177 9.32 2.41 -2.02
N TYR A 178 10.46 1.83 -1.68
CA TYR A 178 10.64 0.95 -0.54
C TYR A 178 11.54 1.63 0.48
N VAL A 179 11.05 1.84 1.70
CA VAL A 179 11.87 2.26 2.84
C VAL A 179 12.15 1.01 3.68
N VAL A 180 13.42 0.62 3.74
CA VAL A 180 13.85 -0.66 4.32
C VAL A 180 14.75 -0.37 5.51
N SER A 181 14.30 -0.73 6.71
CA SER A 181 15.17 -0.74 7.89
C SER A 181 15.81 -2.10 8.03
N TYR A 182 17.13 -2.17 7.94
CA TYR A 182 17.91 -3.41 7.99
C TYR A 182 19.01 -3.24 9.04
N LYS A 183 18.90 -3.99 10.15
CA LYS A 183 19.77 -3.82 11.32
C LYS A 183 19.81 -2.34 11.79
N GLU A 184 20.98 -1.70 11.75
CA GLU A 184 21.17 -0.30 12.15
C GLU A 184 21.09 0.70 10.99
N ALA A 185 20.93 0.22 9.75
CA ALA A 185 20.86 1.06 8.56
C ALA A 185 19.42 1.19 8.04
N CYS A 186 19.17 2.25 7.27
CA CYS A 186 17.92 2.44 6.55
C CYS A 186 18.22 2.77 5.08
N TYR A 187 17.50 2.13 4.17
CA TYR A 187 17.70 2.29 2.74
C TYR A 187 16.41 2.75 2.07
N LEU A 188 16.56 3.59 1.05
CA LEU A 188 15.51 3.86 0.09
C LEU A 188 15.82 3.13 -1.21
N ILE A 189 14.85 2.32 -1.66
CA ILE A 189 14.85 1.71 -2.97
C ILE A 189 13.74 2.34 -3.81
N GLU A 190 14.03 2.76 -5.02
CA GLU A 190 13.07 3.30 -5.97
C GLU A 190 13.05 2.38 -7.19
N SER A 191 11.87 1.94 -7.61
CA SER A 191 11.65 1.06 -8.76
C SER A 191 10.48 1.55 -9.61
N ASP A 192 10.55 1.35 -10.92
CA ASP A 192 9.48 1.61 -11.89
C ASP A 192 8.62 0.36 -12.21
N VAL A 193 8.86 -0.75 -11.49
CA VAL A 193 8.13 -2.02 -11.52
C VAL A 193 8.01 -2.59 -10.10
N ASN A 194 6.87 -3.23 -9.79
CA ASN A 194 6.63 -3.88 -8.50
C ASN A 194 7.15 -5.33 -8.45
N GLU A 195 8.46 -5.52 -8.68
CA GLU A 195 9.13 -6.83 -8.79
C GLU A 195 10.37 -6.92 -7.87
N VAL A 196 10.30 -6.25 -6.71
CA VAL A 196 11.37 -6.21 -5.73
C VAL A 196 11.00 -7.06 -4.51
N TYR A 197 11.68 -8.20 -4.33
CA TYR A 197 11.39 -9.16 -3.28
C TYR A 197 12.34 -8.99 -2.08
N LEU A 198 11.89 -8.24 -1.09
CA LEU A 198 12.67 -7.90 0.11
C LEU A 198 12.44 -8.88 1.27
N LEU A 199 11.21 -9.37 1.45
CA LEU A 199 10.85 -10.27 2.54
C LEU A 199 10.92 -11.73 2.10
N LYS A 200 11.37 -12.61 3.00
CA LYS A 200 11.29 -14.06 2.79
C LYS A 200 9.94 -14.60 3.23
N ASN A 201 9.40 -14.04 4.32
CA ASN A 201 8.06 -14.33 4.80
C ASN A 201 7.36 -13.01 5.16
N TYR A 202 6.10 -12.88 4.78
CA TYR A 202 5.29 -11.75 5.21
C TYR A 202 4.99 -11.84 6.71
N PRO A 203 5.10 -10.73 7.47
CA PRO A 203 4.65 -10.68 8.85
C PRO A 203 3.19 -11.10 9.00
N SER A 204 2.84 -11.66 10.16
CA SER A 204 1.45 -11.97 10.46
C SER A 204 0.60 -10.71 10.54
N GLU A 205 1.13 -9.63 11.08
CA GLU A 205 0.43 -8.35 11.21
C GLU A 205 1.03 -7.35 10.23
N TYR A 206 0.17 -6.72 9.44
CA TYR A 206 0.56 -5.69 8.50
C TYR A 206 -0.60 -4.73 8.26
N TYR A 207 -0.28 -3.56 7.70
CA TYR A 207 -1.25 -2.53 7.41
C TYR A 207 -1.19 -2.12 5.95
N GLU A 208 -2.35 -1.75 5.42
CA GLU A 208 -2.47 -1.07 4.14
C GLU A 208 -3.06 0.31 4.36
N VAL A 209 -2.54 1.32 3.66
CA VAL A 209 -3.03 2.68 3.72
C VAL A 209 -3.37 3.11 2.31
N HIS A 210 -4.59 3.57 2.10
CA HIS A 210 -5.11 3.97 0.80
C HIS A 210 -5.48 5.45 0.88
N ASN A 211 -5.06 6.23 -0.11
CA ASN A 211 -5.46 7.63 -0.24
C ASN A 211 -6.36 7.75 -1.47
N GLN A 212 -7.67 7.81 -1.22
CA GLN A 212 -8.68 7.81 -2.25
C GLN A 212 -9.18 9.25 -2.48
N LYS A 213 -9.26 9.63 -3.75
CA LYS A 213 -9.89 10.88 -4.19
C LYS A 213 -11.22 10.54 -4.85
N ILE A 214 -12.30 10.88 -4.17
CA ILE A 214 -13.66 10.70 -4.68
C ILE A 214 -14.04 11.97 -5.43
N GLU A 215 -14.18 11.86 -6.75
CA GLU A 215 -14.67 12.95 -7.58
C GLU A 215 -16.19 13.07 -7.41
N CYS A 216 -16.61 14.22 -6.88
CA CYS A 216 -18.01 14.59 -6.70
C CYS A 216 -18.42 15.61 -7.77
N ALA A 217 -19.72 15.87 -7.89
CA ALA A 217 -20.24 16.85 -8.83
C ALA A 217 -19.57 18.23 -8.66
N ASN A 218 -19.52 18.98 -9.76
CA ASN A 218 -18.86 20.29 -9.86
C ASN A 218 -17.33 20.26 -9.59
N SER A 219 -16.68 19.12 -9.84
CA SER A 219 -15.23 18.94 -9.64
C SER A 219 -14.78 19.11 -8.18
N ASN A 220 -15.70 18.91 -7.22
CA ASN A 220 -15.33 18.81 -5.82
C ASN A 220 -14.64 17.47 -5.58
N ILE A 221 -13.63 17.44 -4.72
CA ILE A 221 -12.87 16.23 -4.42
C ILE A 221 -12.94 15.97 -2.93
N THR A 222 -13.63 14.90 -2.56
CA THR A 222 -13.57 14.36 -1.20
C THR A 222 -12.33 13.48 -1.07
N THR A 223 -11.57 13.70 0.01
CA THR A 223 -10.39 12.88 0.32
C THR A 223 -10.76 11.85 1.40
N VAL A 224 -10.43 10.59 1.15
CA VAL A 224 -10.61 9.49 2.11
C VAL A 224 -9.25 8.84 2.32
N ASN A 225 -8.70 8.94 3.52
CA ASN A 225 -7.55 8.15 3.92
C ASN A 225 -8.06 6.93 4.69
N GLU A 226 -7.83 5.75 4.15
CA GLU A 226 -8.22 4.48 4.77
C GLU A 226 -6.96 3.77 5.28
N THR A 227 -6.96 3.32 6.53
CA THR A 227 -5.91 2.47 7.10
C THR A 227 -6.52 1.13 7.51
N ILE A 228 -6.16 0.08 6.78
CA ILE A 228 -6.63 -1.29 7.00
C ILE A 228 -5.59 -2.05 7.80
N SER A 229 -6.03 -2.73 8.86
CA SER A 229 -5.22 -3.60 9.70
C SER A 229 -5.53 -5.05 9.40
N TYR A 230 -4.48 -5.86 9.19
CA TYR A 230 -4.60 -7.29 8.94
C TYR A 230 -3.85 -8.10 10.01
N ASN A 231 -4.43 -9.24 10.38
CA ASN A 231 -3.80 -10.25 11.21
C ASN A 231 -3.91 -11.62 10.52
N LYS A 232 -2.76 -12.26 10.26
CA LYS A 232 -2.62 -13.52 9.51
C LYS A 232 -3.35 -13.50 8.16
N SER A 233 -3.26 -12.37 7.45
CA SER A 233 -3.95 -12.12 6.17
C SER A 233 -5.47 -12.01 6.27
N GLU A 234 -6.02 -11.91 7.48
CA GLU A 234 -7.43 -11.65 7.69
C GLU A 234 -7.65 -10.19 8.09
N PHE A 235 -8.74 -9.60 7.59
CA PHE A 235 -9.17 -8.27 7.99
C PHE A 235 -9.47 -8.22 9.50
N GLU A 236 -8.93 -7.21 10.17
CA GLU A 236 -9.23 -6.92 11.58
C GLU A 236 -10.11 -5.67 11.70
N LYS A 237 -9.65 -4.57 11.11
CA LYS A 237 -10.35 -3.28 11.10
C LYS A 237 -9.87 -2.38 9.97
N ALA A 238 -10.67 -1.38 9.63
CA ALA A 238 -10.31 -0.25 8.81
C ALA A 238 -10.71 1.06 9.51
N ASP A 239 -9.77 2.00 9.57
CA ASP A 239 -9.98 3.36 10.06
C ASP A 239 -10.04 4.31 8.85
N TYR A 240 -10.98 5.25 8.86
CA TYR A 240 -11.22 6.21 7.77
C TYR A 240 -11.12 7.64 8.27
N ASP A 241 -10.30 8.47 7.64
CA ASP A 241 -10.34 9.92 7.76
C ASP A 241 -10.92 10.52 6.49
N ILE A 242 -12.10 11.14 6.62
CA ILE A 242 -12.88 11.66 5.48
C ILE A 242 -12.90 13.18 5.56
N ILE A 243 -12.55 13.85 4.47
CA ILE A 243 -12.62 15.31 4.31
C ILE A 243 -13.47 15.62 3.09
N GLN A 244 -14.67 16.19 3.31
CA GLN A 244 -15.58 16.58 2.24
C GLN A 244 -14.96 17.64 1.34
N GLY A 245 -15.16 17.50 0.03
CA GLY A 245 -14.63 18.46 -0.95
C GLY A 245 -15.22 19.86 -0.76
N ILE A 246 -16.51 19.95 -0.49
CA ILE A 246 -17.17 21.23 -0.18
C ILE A 246 -16.98 21.57 1.30
N ASN A 247 -16.50 22.79 1.57
CA ASN A 247 -16.27 23.36 2.91
C ASN A 247 -15.27 22.62 3.82
N GLY A 248 -14.71 21.48 3.41
CA GLY A 248 -13.65 20.78 4.14
C GLY A 248 -14.12 20.12 5.45
N THR A 249 -15.41 19.81 5.58
CA THR A 249 -15.95 19.17 6.80
C THR A 249 -15.30 17.80 6.98
N LYS A 250 -14.87 17.49 8.21
CA LYS A 250 -14.14 16.24 8.50
C LYS A 250 -14.92 15.27 9.36
N TYR A 251 -14.65 13.99 9.13
CA TYR A 251 -15.22 12.87 9.85
C TYR A 251 -14.16 11.81 10.03
N SER A 252 -14.35 11.02 11.08
CA SER A 252 -13.59 9.79 11.31
C SER A 252 -14.55 8.62 11.34
N ALA A 253 -14.20 7.51 10.71
CA ALA A 253 -14.98 6.30 10.79
C ALA A 253 -14.11 5.09 11.16
N GLU A 254 -14.72 4.09 11.78
CA GLU A 254 -14.08 2.80 12.04
C GLU A 254 -15.03 1.71 11.54
N LEU A 255 -14.48 0.77 10.78
CA LEU A 255 -15.10 -0.50 10.44
C LEU A 255 -14.30 -1.60 11.13
N SER A 256 -14.90 -2.28 12.11
CA SER A 256 -14.25 -3.41 12.79
C SER A 256 -15.01 -4.70 12.53
N ARG A 257 -14.32 -5.83 12.62
CA ARG A 257 -14.93 -7.16 12.52
C ARG A 257 -14.84 -7.89 13.85
N ASP A 258 -15.98 -8.36 14.34
CA ASP A 258 -16.03 -9.09 15.60
C ASP A 258 -15.63 -10.58 15.42
N LYS A 259 -15.70 -11.34 16.51
CA LYS A 259 -15.35 -12.78 16.51
C LYS A 259 -16.38 -13.65 15.77
N GLU A 260 -17.57 -13.14 15.53
CA GLU A 260 -18.65 -13.78 14.79
C GLU A 260 -18.63 -13.38 13.31
N TYR A 261 -17.57 -12.68 12.87
CA TYR A 261 -17.40 -12.14 11.52
C TYR A 261 -18.46 -11.09 11.13
N GLN A 262 -19.12 -10.47 12.11
CA GLN A 262 -20.00 -9.32 11.90
C GLN A 262 -19.14 -8.06 11.79
N TYR A 263 -19.45 -7.23 10.80
CA TYR A 263 -18.87 -5.90 10.67
C TYR A 263 -19.66 -4.89 11.46
N HIS A 264 -18.96 -4.00 12.15
CA HIS A 264 -19.52 -2.85 12.85
C HIS A 264 -18.89 -1.57 12.33
N PHE A 265 -19.71 -0.70 11.76
CA PHE A 265 -19.29 0.61 11.27
C PHE A 265 -19.76 1.71 12.20
N THR A 266 -18.86 2.61 12.59
CA THR A 266 -19.20 3.82 13.34
C THR A 266 -18.59 5.03 12.66
N LEU A 267 -19.43 6.02 12.32
CA LEU A 267 -19.00 7.31 11.78
C LEU A 267 -19.18 8.40 12.84
N LYS A 268 -18.18 9.27 12.98
CA LYS A 268 -18.17 10.39 13.93
C LYS A 268 -17.78 11.70 13.26
N ASN A 269 -18.36 12.79 13.73
CA ASN A 269 -17.90 14.14 13.35
C ASN A 269 -16.59 14.53 14.09
N GLU A 270 -16.04 15.71 13.78
CA GLU A 270 -14.84 16.24 14.45
C GLU A 270 -14.96 16.37 15.98
N LYS A 271 -16.19 16.48 16.51
CA LYS A 271 -16.45 16.55 17.96
C LYS A 271 -16.58 15.15 18.60
N LEU A 272 -16.32 14.09 17.84
CA LEU A 272 -16.47 12.69 18.23
C LEU A 272 -17.91 12.28 18.54
N GLU A 273 -18.89 13.05 18.06
CA GLU A 273 -20.32 12.69 18.15
C GLU A 273 -20.63 11.66 17.07
N ASN A 274 -21.30 10.57 17.44
CA ASN A 274 -21.70 9.53 16.50
C ASN A 274 -22.78 10.06 15.55
N LEU A 275 -22.53 9.94 14.25
CA LEU A 275 -23.48 10.24 13.18
C LEU A 275 -24.17 8.97 12.69
N LEU A 276 -23.39 7.88 12.49
CA LEU A 276 -23.92 6.59 12.05
C LEU A 276 -23.34 5.45 12.90
N THR A 277 -24.15 4.43 13.15
CA THR A 277 -23.72 3.16 13.73
C THR A 277 -24.48 2.04 13.04
N LEU A 278 -23.76 1.25 12.23
CA LEU A 278 -24.33 0.25 11.33
C LEU A 278 -23.64 -1.10 11.57
N SER A 279 -24.31 -2.20 11.22
CA SER A 279 -23.72 -3.53 11.33
C SER A 279 -24.25 -4.47 10.27
N THR A 280 -23.40 -5.37 9.78
CA THR A 280 -23.75 -6.29 8.69
C THR A 280 -22.81 -7.49 8.64
N TYR A 281 -23.09 -8.43 7.75
CA TYR A 281 -22.18 -9.51 7.34
C TYR A 281 -21.84 -9.32 5.85
N GLY A 282 -20.70 -9.85 5.39
CA GLY A 282 -20.36 -9.79 3.97
C GLY A 282 -18.87 -9.89 3.68
N GLN A 283 -18.49 -9.52 2.46
CA GLN A 283 -17.09 -9.33 2.08
C GLN A 283 -16.67 -7.89 2.37
N PHE A 284 -15.48 -7.69 2.94
CA PHE A 284 -15.01 -6.39 3.42
C PHE A 284 -15.12 -5.27 2.36
N ASP A 285 -14.72 -5.58 1.12
CA ASP A 285 -14.75 -4.68 -0.03
C ASP A 285 -16.16 -4.29 -0.51
N GLU A 286 -17.18 -5.03 -0.07
CA GLU A 286 -18.59 -4.75 -0.37
C GLU A 286 -19.28 -3.97 0.75
N VAL A 287 -18.74 -3.96 1.98
CA VAL A 287 -19.44 -3.43 3.16
C VAL A 287 -19.70 -1.93 3.05
N ILE A 288 -18.71 -1.15 2.62
CA ILE A 288 -18.79 0.30 2.55
C ILE A 288 -18.21 0.82 1.25
N LYS A 289 -18.87 1.82 0.70
CA LYS A 289 -18.36 2.64 -0.40
C LYS A 289 -18.70 4.10 -0.16
N ILE A 290 -17.74 4.97 -0.40
CA ILE A 290 -17.91 6.43 -0.35
C ILE A 290 -17.97 6.93 -1.79
N LEU A 291 -19.02 7.68 -2.12
CA LEU A 291 -19.32 8.14 -3.47
C LEU A 291 -20.32 9.31 -3.41
N ASP A 292 -20.34 10.18 -4.41
CA ASP A 292 -21.43 11.16 -4.58
C ASP A 292 -22.60 10.47 -5.29
N VAL A 293 -23.66 10.08 -4.55
CA VAL A 293 -24.75 9.26 -5.11
C VAL A 293 -25.89 10.11 -5.67
N ASN A 294 -26.08 11.32 -5.15
CA ASN A 294 -27.13 12.24 -5.60
C ASN A 294 -26.60 13.35 -6.53
N MET A 295 -25.30 13.36 -6.81
CA MET A 295 -24.59 14.34 -7.66
C MET A 295 -24.69 15.77 -7.12
N ASP A 296 -24.74 15.95 -5.80
CA ASP A 296 -24.83 17.27 -5.16
C ASP A 296 -23.46 17.91 -4.84
N GLY A 297 -22.37 17.18 -5.06
CA GLY A 297 -21.00 17.62 -4.83
C GLY A 297 -20.43 17.26 -3.46
N TYR A 298 -21.22 16.63 -2.59
CA TYR A 298 -20.75 16.00 -1.36
C TYR A 298 -20.59 14.50 -1.55
N ALA A 299 -19.75 13.89 -0.73
CA ALA A 299 -19.64 12.43 -0.69
C ALA A 299 -20.67 11.85 0.29
N ASP A 300 -21.35 10.82 -0.19
CA ASP A 300 -22.35 10.02 0.51
C ASP A 300 -21.77 8.64 0.86
N ILE A 301 -22.56 7.85 1.59
CA ILE A 301 -22.17 6.50 2.03
C ILE A 301 -23.16 5.48 1.49
N ARG A 302 -22.63 4.47 0.78
CA ARG A 302 -23.31 3.19 0.53
C ARG A 302 -22.83 2.18 1.57
N PHE A 303 -23.77 1.56 2.26
CA PHE A 303 -23.50 0.52 3.27
C PHE A 303 -24.24 -0.77 2.90
N LEU A 304 -23.57 -1.91 3.01
CA LEU A 304 -24.17 -3.23 2.82
C LEU A 304 -25.15 -3.52 3.96
N GLU A 305 -26.44 -3.49 3.67
CA GLU A 305 -27.49 -3.78 4.67
C GLU A 305 -27.71 -5.28 4.82
N GLU A 306 -27.77 -6.02 3.72
CA GLU A 306 -27.93 -7.47 3.74
C GLU A 306 -27.14 -8.13 2.59
N PRO A 307 -26.19 -9.04 2.89
CA PRO A 307 -25.52 -9.81 1.85
C PRO A 307 -26.48 -10.85 1.27
N GLY A 308 -26.40 -11.07 -0.04
CA GLY A 308 -27.24 -12.07 -0.70
C GLY A 308 -26.50 -12.90 -1.73
N THR A 309 -27.03 -14.08 -2.04
CA THR A 309 -26.40 -15.00 -3.00
C THR A 309 -26.39 -14.46 -4.43
N PHE A 310 -27.43 -13.72 -4.81
CA PHE A 310 -27.55 -13.13 -6.15
C PHE A 310 -27.36 -11.61 -6.15
N ASN A 311 -27.91 -10.94 -5.13
CA ASN A 311 -27.86 -9.50 -4.98
C ASN A 311 -27.56 -9.17 -3.53
N ASN A 312 -26.64 -8.24 -3.33
CA ASN A 312 -26.49 -7.55 -2.06
C ASN A 312 -27.55 -6.44 -1.98
N SER A 313 -28.11 -6.21 -0.80
CA SER A 313 -28.96 -5.05 -0.54
C SER A 313 -28.16 -3.97 0.17
N TYR A 314 -28.18 -2.77 -0.38
CA TYR A 314 -27.47 -1.61 0.15
C TYR A 314 -28.43 -0.57 0.71
N SER A 315 -28.02 0.04 1.82
CA SER A 315 -28.57 1.31 2.30
C SER A 315 -27.71 2.47 1.81
N LEU A 316 -28.35 3.55 1.41
CA LEU A 316 -27.67 4.81 1.06
C LEU A 316 -27.90 5.86 2.15
N TYR A 317 -26.88 6.62 2.47
CA TYR A 317 -26.90 7.72 3.43
C TYR A 317 -26.33 8.95 2.75
N VAL A 318 -27.18 9.95 2.50
CA VAL A 318 -26.81 11.19 1.79
C VAL A 318 -26.45 12.29 2.78
N TRP A 319 -25.48 13.13 2.43
CA TRP A 319 -25.07 14.25 3.26
C TRP A 319 -26.10 15.38 3.27
N ASP A 320 -26.56 15.80 4.45
CA ASP A 320 -27.32 17.04 4.63
C ASP A 320 -26.42 18.14 5.19
N ASP A 321 -26.02 19.07 4.32
CA ASP A 321 -25.17 20.20 4.69
C ASP A 321 -25.81 21.13 5.72
N SER A 322 -27.14 21.19 5.80
CA SER A 322 -27.86 22.05 6.73
C SER A 322 -27.81 21.47 8.16
N ALA A 323 -28.08 20.17 8.28
CA ALA A 323 -28.02 19.46 9.56
C ALA A 323 -26.59 19.10 9.98
N LYS A 324 -25.66 19.08 9.03
CA LYS A 324 -24.31 18.52 9.17
C LYS A 324 -24.36 17.04 9.59
N ASP A 325 -25.25 16.27 8.97
CA ASP A 325 -25.52 14.88 9.28
C ASP A 325 -25.83 14.05 8.01
N PHE A 326 -26.01 12.74 8.16
CA PHE A 326 -26.32 11.81 7.08
C PHE A 326 -27.76 11.30 7.16
N ASP A 327 -28.53 11.56 6.11
CA ASP A 327 -29.92 11.10 5.97
C ASP A 327 -29.99 9.75 5.26
N LYS A 328 -30.63 8.75 5.89
CA LYS A 328 -30.91 7.47 5.21
C LYS A 328 -31.91 7.71 4.07
N VAL A 329 -31.51 7.31 2.86
CA VAL A 329 -32.35 7.40 1.66
C VAL A 329 -33.53 6.45 1.77
N LYS A 330 -34.70 6.95 1.39
CA LYS A 330 -35.94 6.15 1.29
C LYS A 330 -36.10 5.64 -0.14
N CYS A 331 -36.19 4.33 -0.29
CA CYS A 331 -36.57 3.68 -1.54
C CYS A 331 -37.47 2.48 -1.21
N GLU A 332 -38.51 2.27 -2.01
CA GLU A 332 -39.38 1.08 -1.89
C GLU A 332 -38.75 -0.15 -2.57
N GLU A 333 -37.83 0.07 -3.50
CA GLU A 333 -37.10 -0.99 -4.21
C GLU A 333 -35.81 -1.35 -3.46
N MET A 334 -35.37 -2.60 -3.60
CA MET A 334 -34.04 -3.01 -3.13
C MET A 334 -32.96 -2.31 -3.96
N ILE A 335 -32.01 -1.65 -3.29
CA ILE A 335 -30.85 -1.05 -3.94
C ILE A 335 -29.75 -2.12 -3.97
N SER A 336 -29.35 -2.55 -5.16
CA SER A 336 -28.30 -3.54 -5.43
C SER A 336 -27.06 -2.83 -5.96
N GLU A 337 -26.22 -3.46 -6.77
CA GLU A 337 -25.17 -2.75 -7.50
C GLU A 337 -25.81 -1.76 -8.49
N PHE A 338 -25.29 -0.53 -8.55
CA PHE A 338 -25.88 0.53 -9.36
C PHE A 338 -24.83 1.44 -9.97
N ASP A 339 -25.19 2.05 -11.10
CA ASP A 339 -24.46 3.16 -11.70
C ASP A 339 -25.11 4.48 -11.31
N VAL A 340 -24.27 5.47 -10.97
CA VAL A 340 -24.73 6.84 -10.68
C VAL A 340 -24.76 7.65 -11.97
N HIS A 341 -25.88 8.32 -12.20
CA HIS A 341 -26.07 9.28 -13.29
C HIS A 341 -26.67 10.58 -12.78
N ASP A 342 -26.58 11.63 -13.59
CA ASP A 342 -27.20 12.92 -13.27
C ASP A 342 -28.73 12.75 -13.11
N GLY A 343 -29.20 12.90 -11.87
CA GLY A 343 -30.60 12.83 -11.48
C GLY A 343 -31.20 11.43 -11.30
N TYR A 344 -30.43 10.34 -11.50
CA TYR A 344 -30.96 8.98 -11.31
C TYR A 344 -29.87 7.94 -11.03
N LEU A 345 -30.28 6.81 -10.43
CA LEU A 345 -29.48 5.60 -10.31
C LEU A 345 -29.99 4.55 -11.30
N LEU A 346 -29.07 3.87 -11.97
CA LEU A 346 -29.38 2.67 -12.75
C LEU A 346 -29.04 1.46 -11.87
N ASN A 347 -30.06 0.87 -11.27
CA ASN A 347 -29.95 -0.23 -10.31
C ASN A 347 -30.00 -1.57 -11.04
N HIS A 348 -29.02 -2.44 -10.80
CA HIS A 348 -28.88 -3.73 -11.45
C HIS A 348 -29.13 -4.88 -10.46
N GLN A 349 -30.17 -5.66 -10.72
CA GLN A 349 -30.54 -6.81 -9.91
C GLN A 349 -30.49 -8.07 -10.77
N LYS A 350 -29.81 -9.12 -10.32
CA LYS A 350 -29.97 -10.46 -10.89
C LYS A 350 -31.36 -10.99 -10.51
N ALA A 351 -32.20 -11.27 -11.50
CA ALA A 351 -33.47 -11.96 -11.28
C ALA A 351 -33.24 -13.48 -11.14
N ASP A 352 -32.28 -14.02 -11.89
CA ASP A 352 -31.80 -15.39 -11.78
C ASP A 352 -30.34 -15.49 -12.29
N ALA A 353 -29.83 -16.72 -12.46
CA ALA A 353 -28.46 -16.96 -12.93
C ALA A 353 -28.18 -16.43 -14.34
N ASN A 354 -29.20 -16.29 -15.18
CA ASN A 354 -29.13 -15.95 -16.60
C ASN A 354 -29.96 -14.70 -16.94
N SER A 355 -30.42 -13.93 -15.96
CA SER A 355 -31.18 -12.71 -16.22
C SER A 355 -30.91 -11.60 -15.21
N VAL A 356 -30.92 -10.36 -15.73
CA VAL A 356 -30.71 -9.12 -14.97
C VAL A 356 -31.88 -8.19 -15.22
N VAL A 357 -32.41 -7.61 -14.15
CA VAL A 357 -33.39 -6.54 -14.16
C VAL A 357 -32.63 -5.23 -13.89
N SER A 358 -32.77 -4.27 -14.80
CA SER A 358 -32.25 -2.91 -14.60
C SER A 358 -33.41 -1.97 -14.29
N GLN A 359 -33.34 -1.30 -13.16
CA GLN A 359 -34.34 -0.34 -12.69
C GLN A 359 -33.78 1.07 -12.75
N LYS A 360 -34.52 2.00 -13.35
CA LYS A 360 -34.20 3.42 -13.29
C LYS A 360 -34.84 4.03 -12.05
N LEU A 361 -34.05 4.35 -11.04
CA LEU A 361 -34.49 4.99 -9.80
C LEU A 361 -34.19 6.49 -9.87
N VAL A 362 -35.21 7.34 -9.82
CA VAL A 362 -35.05 8.80 -9.92
C VAL A 362 -35.24 9.47 -8.56
N TRP A 363 -34.50 10.55 -8.32
CA TRP A 363 -34.65 11.35 -7.10
C TRP A 363 -35.97 12.13 -7.14
N LYS A 364 -36.87 11.84 -6.19
CA LYS A 364 -38.08 12.65 -5.96
C LYS A 364 -37.75 13.92 -5.19
N ASN A 365 -36.78 13.82 -4.30
CA ASN A 365 -36.14 14.88 -3.52
C ASN A 365 -34.75 14.37 -3.11
N ASN A 366 -33.99 15.14 -2.33
CA ASN A 366 -32.58 14.85 -2.02
C ASN A 366 -32.34 13.51 -1.29
N ASN A 367 -33.34 12.91 -0.64
CA ASN A 367 -33.18 11.67 0.14
C ASN A 367 -34.25 10.61 -0.15
N THR A 368 -34.96 10.71 -1.28
CA THR A 368 -36.01 9.76 -1.67
C THR A 368 -35.89 9.38 -3.13
N LEU A 369 -35.74 8.08 -3.38
CA LEU A 369 -35.72 7.47 -4.71
C LEU A 369 -37.06 6.80 -5.03
N ILE A 370 -37.50 6.95 -6.27
CA ILE A 370 -38.69 6.27 -6.79
C ILE A 370 -38.38 5.55 -8.10
N LYS A 371 -38.99 4.38 -8.32
CA LYS A 371 -38.84 3.65 -9.59
C LYS A 371 -39.58 4.37 -10.71
N ALA A 372 -38.83 4.74 -11.76
CA ALA A 372 -39.38 5.38 -12.96
C ALA A 372 -39.59 4.38 -14.10
N ALA A 373 -38.69 3.39 -14.24
CA ALA A 373 -38.73 2.38 -15.28
C ALA A 373 -38.02 1.09 -14.84
N GLU A 374 -38.31 -0.01 -15.51
CA GLU A 374 -37.70 -1.33 -15.29
C GLU A 374 -37.62 -2.08 -16.62
N GLU A 375 -36.46 -2.69 -16.90
CA GLU A 375 -36.21 -3.52 -18.07
C GLU A 375 -35.52 -4.83 -17.65
N GLN A 376 -35.89 -5.96 -18.24
CA GLN A 376 -35.27 -7.25 -17.99
C GLN A 376 -34.48 -7.71 -19.22
N TYR A 377 -33.24 -8.16 -18.98
CA TYR A 377 -32.34 -8.70 -20.00
C TYR A 377 -31.96 -10.14 -19.66
N HIS A 378 -31.80 -10.96 -20.69
CA HIS A 378 -31.19 -12.29 -20.56
C HIS A 378 -29.70 -12.20 -20.90
N VAL A 379 -28.89 -12.90 -20.12
CA VAL A 379 -27.46 -13.05 -20.37
C VAL A 379 -27.32 -14.29 -21.26
N ASP A 380 -26.95 -14.07 -22.53
CA ASP A 380 -26.77 -15.14 -23.53
C ASP A 380 -25.61 -16.09 -23.22
#